data_AF-A0A5B9E856-F1
#
_entry.id   AF-A0A5B9E856-F1
#
_cell.length_a   1.000
_cell.length_b   1.000
_cell.length_c   1.000
_cell.angle_alpha   90.00
_cell.angle_beta   90.00
_cell.angle_gamma   90.00
#
_symmetry.space_group_name_H-M   'P 1'
#
loop_
_entity.id
_entity.type
_entity.pdbx_description
1 polymer ?
#
loop_
_entity_poly.entity_id
_entity_poly.type
_entity_poly.pdbx_seq_one_letter_code
_entity_poly.pdbx_strand_id
1 'polypeptide(L)'
;MHWSWKIVHGTSPESVPNGPVDIDWAHRDTAGRSDLAAARAAAQQMVNGYGLQRLRVAPALHSRHIDGKAIDMNISWSGTLKIVDANGKTVAIDSQPRDGMNSDLATVGLSYGVHKFVGGETDIPHWSSDGH
;
A
#
# COMPACT_ATOMS: atom_id res chain seq x y z
N MET A 1 -3.54 1.52 -12.21
CA MET A 1 -3.91 2.58 -11.26
C MET A 1 -2.94 3.77 -11.27
N HIS A 2 -1.63 3.58 -11.08
CA HIS A 2 -0.64 4.68 -11.08
C HIS A 2 -0.72 5.54 -12.36
N TRP A 3 -0.58 4.91 -13.52
CA TRP A 3 -0.49 5.61 -14.80
C TRP A 3 -1.80 6.26 -15.24
N SER A 4 -2.96 5.63 -14.97
CA SER A 4 -4.26 6.26 -15.22
C SER A 4 -4.42 7.57 -14.43
N TRP A 5 -4.00 7.57 -13.16
CA TRP A 5 -4.02 8.79 -12.34
C TRP A 5 -3.06 9.84 -12.91
N LYS A 6 -1.83 9.45 -13.26
CA LYS A 6 -0.81 10.36 -13.85
C LYS A 6 -1.28 10.98 -15.17
N ILE A 7 -1.93 10.22 -16.05
CA ILE A 7 -2.46 10.70 -17.34
C ILE A 7 -3.53 11.76 -17.13
N VAL A 8 -4.49 11.51 -16.22
CA VAL A 8 -5.52 12.49 -15.86
C VAL A 8 -4.90 13.78 -15.31
N HIS A 9 -3.74 13.67 -14.66
CA HIS A 9 -2.98 14.79 -14.12
C HIS A 9 -1.86 15.31 -15.06
N GLY A 10 -2.00 15.08 -16.37
CA GLY A 10 -1.19 15.75 -17.40
C GLY A 10 0.00 14.96 -17.93
N THR A 11 0.25 13.74 -17.46
CA THR A 11 1.26 12.87 -18.07
C THR A 11 0.84 12.45 -19.47
N SER A 12 1.77 12.48 -20.43
CA SER A 12 1.47 12.01 -21.78
C SER A 12 1.23 10.50 -21.79
N PRO A 13 0.13 9.98 -22.37
CA PRO A 13 -0.09 8.54 -22.45
C PRO A 13 1.00 7.79 -23.23
N GLU A 14 1.63 8.45 -24.21
CA GLU A 14 2.74 7.86 -24.98
C GLU A 14 4.04 7.71 -24.17
N SER A 15 4.17 8.45 -23.07
CA SER A 15 5.34 8.39 -22.20
C SER A 15 5.26 7.30 -21.13
N VAL A 16 4.10 6.63 -21.04
CA VAL A 16 3.89 5.58 -20.04
C VAL A 16 4.71 4.34 -20.42
N PRO A 17 5.58 3.84 -19.53
CA PRO A 17 6.34 2.63 -19.79
C PRO A 17 5.44 1.40 -19.83
N ASN A 18 5.86 0.40 -20.61
CA ASN A 18 5.22 -0.91 -20.61
C ASN A 18 5.31 -1.52 -19.20
N GLY A 19 4.21 -2.11 -18.76
CA GLY A 19 4.10 -2.78 -17.47
C GLY A 19 4.03 -4.29 -17.59
N PRO A 20 3.89 -5.01 -16.47
CA PRO A 20 3.64 -6.45 -16.46
C PRO A 20 2.27 -6.82 -17.04
N VAL A 21 1.35 -5.85 -17.14
CA VAL A 21 0.09 -5.97 -17.87
C VAL A 21 0.22 -5.18 -19.14
N ASP A 22 -0.11 -5.82 -20.26
CA ASP A 22 -0.14 -5.18 -21.57
C ASP A 22 -1.34 -4.23 -21.64
N ILE A 23 -1.07 -2.94 -21.47
CA ILE A 23 -2.07 -1.87 -21.54
C ILE A 23 -1.56 -0.89 -22.59
N ASP A 24 -2.34 -0.72 -23.65
CA ASP A 24 -2.09 0.33 -24.61
C ASP A 24 -2.59 1.68 -24.08
N TRP A 25 -1.73 2.33 -23.30
CA TRP A 25 -2.02 3.62 -22.70
C TRP A 25 -2.28 4.71 -23.75
N ALA A 26 -1.77 4.59 -24.97
CA ALA A 26 -1.91 5.60 -26.01
C ALA A 26 -3.08 5.36 -26.97
N HIS A 27 -3.83 4.26 -26.79
CA HIS A 27 -4.98 3.90 -27.64
C HIS A 27 -4.61 3.95 -29.13
N ARG A 28 -3.59 3.18 -29.50
CA ARG A 28 -3.05 3.10 -30.84
C ARG A 28 -3.93 2.24 -31.73
N ASP A 29 -4.08 2.68 -32.97
CA ASP A 29 -4.68 1.86 -34.02
C ASP A 29 -3.71 0.79 -34.55
N THR A 30 -4.15 -0.01 -35.51
CA THR A 30 -3.33 -1.06 -36.14
C THR A 30 -2.13 -0.51 -36.93
N ALA A 31 -2.10 0.79 -37.22
CA ALA A 31 -0.97 1.47 -37.83
C ALA A 31 -0.05 2.14 -36.79
N GLY A 32 -0.33 1.97 -35.50
CA GLY A 32 0.46 2.52 -34.40
C GLY A 32 0.18 3.99 -34.08
N ARG A 33 -0.88 4.59 -34.65
CA ARG A 33 -1.22 6.01 -34.41
C ARG A 33 -2.05 6.15 -33.15
N SER A 34 -1.61 7.02 -32.23
CA SER A 34 -2.26 7.25 -30.94
C SER A 34 -3.56 8.07 -31.04
N ASP A 35 -4.58 7.66 -30.28
CA ASP A 35 -5.75 8.50 -29.95
C ASP A 35 -5.61 9.04 -28.52
N LEU A 36 -4.99 10.20 -28.40
CA LEU A 36 -4.69 10.82 -27.11
C LEU A 36 -5.95 11.28 -26.35
N ALA A 37 -7.06 11.53 -27.05
CA ALA A 37 -8.31 11.93 -26.45
C ALA A 37 -9.03 10.70 -25.85
N ALA A 38 -9.12 9.61 -26.61
CA ALA A 38 -9.64 8.34 -26.12
C ALA A 38 -8.81 7.80 -24.94
N ALA A 39 -7.48 7.89 -25.03
CA ALA A 39 -6.57 7.52 -23.96
C ALA A 39 -6.85 8.26 -22.65
N ARG A 40 -7.05 9.58 -22.70
CA ARG A 40 -7.39 10.39 -21.51
C ARG A 40 -8.77 10.03 -20.96
N ALA A 41 -9.75 9.82 -21.84
CA ALA A 41 -11.09 9.42 -21.43
C ALA A 41 -11.07 8.05 -20.72
N ALA A 42 -10.35 7.07 -21.24
CA ALA A 42 -10.20 5.75 -20.61
C ALA A 42 -9.42 5.82 -19.30
N ALA A 43 -8.34 6.61 -19.23
CA ALA A 43 -7.63 6.86 -17.98
C ALA A 43 -8.56 7.49 -16.92
N GLN A 44 -9.43 8.42 -17.31
CA GLN A 44 -10.44 8.99 -16.42
C GLN A 44 -11.48 7.95 -15.95
N GLN A 45 -11.91 7.04 -16.83
CA GLN A 45 -12.78 5.93 -16.46
C GLN A 45 -12.11 5.03 -15.41
N MET A 46 -10.82 4.72 -15.55
CA MET A 46 -10.06 3.97 -14.55
C MET A 46 -9.95 4.74 -13.22
N VAL A 47 -9.63 6.04 -13.26
CA VAL A 47 -9.62 6.90 -12.07
C VAL A 47 -10.96 6.86 -11.35
N ASN A 48 -12.06 6.87 -12.11
CA ASN A 48 -13.40 6.82 -11.54
C ASN A 48 -13.73 5.44 -10.95
N GLY A 49 -13.47 4.37 -11.70
CA GLY A 49 -13.79 3.00 -11.31
C GLY A 49 -12.98 2.52 -10.10
N TYR A 50 -11.73 2.96 -9.96
CA TYR A 50 -10.88 2.62 -8.81
C TYR A 50 -10.99 3.61 -7.64
N GLY A 51 -11.86 4.62 -7.72
CA GLY A 51 -12.05 5.57 -6.61
C GLY A 51 -10.86 6.51 -6.36
N LEU A 52 -10.07 6.83 -7.39
CA LEU A 52 -8.80 7.56 -7.24
C LEU A 52 -8.97 9.09 -7.28
N GLN A 53 -10.19 9.60 -7.44
CA GLN A 53 -10.47 11.03 -7.68
C GLN A 53 -10.02 11.93 -6.53
N ARG A 54 -9.96 11.40 -5.31
CA ARG A 54 -9.62 12.16 -4.10
C ARG A 54 -8.15 12.03 -3.70
N LEU A 55 -7.37 11.22 -4.42
CA LEU A 55 -5.96 11.05 -4.12
C LEU A 55 -5.17 12.30 -4.51
N ARG A 56 -4.29 12.75 -3.61
CA ARG A 56 -3.37 13.88 -3.84
C ARG A 56 -2.07 13.46 -4.52
N VAL A 57 -1.77 12.17 -4.48
CA VAL A 57 -0.58 11.55 -5.07
C VAL A 57 -1.00 10.32 -5.84
N ALA A 58 -0.23 9.97 -6.88
CA ALA A 58 -0.48 8.76 -7.64
C ALA A 58 -0.34 7.51 -6.74
N PRO A 59 -1.15 6.46 -6.93
CA PRO A 59 -0.95 5.15 -6.29
C PRO A 59 0.50 4.68 -6.46
N ALA A 60 1.13 4.15 -5.40
CA ALA A 60 2.54 3.78 -5.45
C ALA A 60 2.81 2.65 -6.48
N LEU A 61 3.96 2.72 -7.16
CA LEU A 61 4.46 1.61 -7.99
C LEU A 61 5.21 0.57 -7.17
N HIS A 62 5.79 1.01 -6.05
CA HIS A 62 6.54 0.19 -5.12
C HIS A 62 5.99 0.43 -3.72
N SER A 63 5.61 -0.64 -3.05
CA SER A 63 5.09 -0.64 -1.68
C SER A 63 5.31 -2.03 -1.10
N ARG A 64 5.49 -2.11 0.23
CA ARG A 64 5.61 -3.39 0.92
C ARG A 64 4.36 -4.26 0.76
N HIS A 65 3.18 -3.68 0.58
CA HIS A 65 1.97 -4.46 0.28
C HIS A 65 2.03 -5.12 -1.11
N ILE A 66 2.60 -4.43 -2.11
CA ILE A 66 2.78 -4.98 -3.46
C ILE A 66 3.80 -6.13 -3.42
N ASP A 67 4.86 -5.96 -2.63
CA ASP A 67 5.92 -6.96 -2.49
C ASP A 67 5.51 -8.16 -1.60
N GLY A 68 4.32 -8.14 -1.00
CA GLY A 68 3.88 -9.17 -0.05
C GLY A 68 4.65 -9.16 1.28
N LYS A 69 5.19 -7.99 1.66
CA LYS A 69 6.03 -7.76 2.85
C LYS A 69 5.40 -6.82 3.89
N ALA A 70 4.14 -6.45 3.71
CA ALA A 70 3.34 -5.72 4.68
C ALA A 70 1.96 -6.34 4.83
N ILE A 71 1.39 -6.15 6.01
CA ILE A 71 0.04 -6.55 6.37
C ILE A 71 -0.60 -5.47 7.24
N ASP A 72 -1.87 -5.19 6.96
CA ASP A 72 -2.68 -4.31 7.79
C ASP A 72 -3.47 -5.15 8.79
N MET A 73 -3.21 -4.91 10.07
CA MET A 73 -3.86 -5.62 11.16
C MET A 73 -4.44 -4.62 12.17
N ASN A 74 -5.76 -4.61 12.29
CA ASN A 74 -6.42 -3.92 13.39
C ASN A 74 -6.47 -4.84 14.61
N ILE A 75 -5.57 -4.64 15.55
CA ILE A 75 -5.37 -5.51 16.73
C ILE A 75 -5.99 -4.84 17.95
N SER A 76 -6.73 -5.60 18.76
CA SER A 76 -7.13 -5.20 20.11
C SER A 76 -7.23 -6.41 21.04
N TRP A 77 -7.04 -6.19 22.34
CA TRP A 77 -7.22 -7.23 23.36
C TRP A 77 -7.70 -6.66 24.69
N SER A 78 -8.09 -7.55 25.60
CA SER A 78 -8.44 -7.23 26.99
C SER A 78 -7.52 -7.98 27.95
N GLY A 79 -7.38 -7.44 29.17
CA GLY A 79 -6.51 -8.03 30.19
C GLY A 79 -5.03 -8.06 29.79
N THR A 80 -4.31 -9.07 30.30
CA THR A 80 -2.91 -9.32 29.96
C THR A 80 -2.84 -10.22 28.73
N LEU A 81 -2.17 -9.75 27.67
CA LEU A 81 -1.88 -10.58 26.50
C LEU A 81 -0.66 -11.45 26.80
N LYS A 82 -0.80 -12.77 26.62
CA LYS A 82 0.34 -13.70 26.66
C LYS A 82 0.66 -14.13 25.24
N ILE A 83 1.87 -13.86 24.78
CA ILE A 83 2.32 -14.13 23.42
C ILE A 83 3.76 -14.67 23.43
N VAL A 84 4.10 -15.53 22.48
CA VAL A 84 5.46 -16.10 22.35
C VAL A 84 6.29 -15.21 21.43
N ASP A 85 7.52 -14.89 21.83
CA ASP A 85 8.50 -14.21 20.97
C ASP A 85 9.24 -15.18 20.05
N ALA A 86 10.04 -14.68 19.11
CA ALA A 86 10.78 -15.51 18.16
C ALA A 86 11.82 -16.45 18.78
N ASN A 87 12.18 -16.25 20.06
CA ASN A 87 13.08 -17.15 20.80
C ASN A 87 12.31 -18.27 21.54
N GLY A 88 10.99 -18.34 21.40
CA GLY A 88 10.14 -19.30 22.08
C GLY A 88 9.77 -18.93 23.51
N LYS A 89 10.08 -17.71 23.97
CA LYS A 89 9.76 -17.24 25.32
C LYS A 89 8.35 -16.65 25.35
N THR A 90 7.55 -17.03 26.34
CA THR A 90 6.27 -16.36 26.61
C THR A 90 6.52 -14.99 27.27
N VAL A 91 6.02 -13.94 26.61
CA VAL A 91 5.96 -12.56 27.10
C VAL A 91 4.54 -12.27 27.56
N ALA A 92 4.41 -11.62 28.72
CA ALA A 92 3.15 -11.09 29.21
C ALA A 92 3.14 -9.57 28.99
N ILE A 93 2.13 -9.07 28.28
CA ILE A 93 1.92 -7.66 27.98
C ILE A 93 0.72 -7.19 28.78
N ASP A 94 0.97 -6.43 29.84
CA ASP A 94 -0.04 -5.80 30.71
C ASP A 94 -0.17 -4.29 30.47
N SER A 95 0.77 -3.71 29.71
CA SER A 95 0.86 -2.30 29.36
C SER A 95 -0.30 -1.82 28.47
N GLN A 96 -0.40 -0.49 28.36
CA GLN A 96 -1.37 0.22 27.50
C GLN A 96 -0.63 0.88 26.32
N PRO A 97 -1.33 1.18 25.21
CA PRO A 97 -2.71 0.79 24.90
C PRO A 97 -2.83 -0.72 24.66
N ARG A 98 -4.05 -1.26 24.68
CA ARG A 98 -4.30 -2.69 24.38
C ARG A 98 -4.72 -2.90 22.94
N ASP A 99 -3.91 -2.38 22.04
CA ASP A 99 -4.11 -2.43 20.59
C ASP A 99 -2.76 -2.52 19.84
N GLY A 100 -2.84 -2.48 18.51
CA GLY A 100 -1.66 -2.54 17.64
C GLY A 100 -0.62 -1.43 17.85
N MET A 101 -0.89 -0.39 18.65
CA MET A 101 0.07 0.68 18.95
C MET A 101 0.90 0.41 20.22
N ASN A 102 0.69 -0.70 20.91
CA ASN A 102 1.45 -1.06 22.12
C ASN A 102 2.94 -1.30 21.81
N SER A 103 3.83 -0.67 22.57
CA SER A 103 5.28 -0.77 22.38
C SER A 103 5.86 -2.15 22.72
N ASP A 104 5.28 -2.86 23.68
CA ASP A 104 5.72 -4.21 24.04
C ASP A 104 5.29 -5.20 22.96
N LEU A 105 4.09 -5.02 22.39
CA LEU A 105 3.65 -5.78 21.22
C LEU A 105 4.55 -5.50 20.01
N ALA A 106 4.94 -4.24 19.77
CA ALA A 106 5.87 -3.89 18.71
C ALA A 106 7.25 -4.55 18.92
N THR A 107 7.72 -4.65 20.17
CA THR A 107 8.97 -5.36 20.51
C THR A 107 8.86 -6.86 20.23
N VAL A 108 7.72 -7.49 20.55
CA VAL A 108 7.47 -8.89 20.19
C VAL A 108 7.43 -9.06 18.68
N GLY A 109 6.73 -8.20 17.94
CA GLY A 109 6.69 -8.22 16.48
C GLY A 109 8.09 -8.11 15.86
N LEU A 110 8.91 -7.18 16.38
CA LEU A 110 10.28 -6.97 15.92
C LEU A 110 11.14 -8.24 16.07
N SER A 111 10.90 -9.06 17.12
CA SER A 111 11.61 -10.33 17.28
C SER A 111 11.36 -11.30 16.10
N TYR A 112 10.21 -11.20 15.43
CA TYR A 112 9.88 -11.96 14.21
C TYR A 112 10.27 -11.25 12.92
N GLY A 113 10.94 -10.10 12.99
CA GLY A 113 11.22 -9.25 11.82
C GLY A 113 9.99 -8.51 11.29
N VAL A 114 8.95 -8.34 12.12
CA VAL A 114 7.72 -7.61 11.78
C VAL A 114 7.70 -6.29 12.54
N HIS A 115 7.82 -5.20 11.81
CA HIS A 115 7.96 -3.85 12.34
C HIS A 115 6.61 -3.13 12.35
N LYS A 116 6.29 -2.46 13.44
CA LYS A 116 5.18 -1.50 13.49
C LYS A 116 5.55 -0.25 12.69
N PHE A 117 4.56 0.33 11.99
CA PHE A 117 4.75 1.55 11.22
C PHE A 117 5.39 2.69 12.02
N VAL A 118 6.44 3.30 11.47
CA VAL A 118 7.20 4.36 12.17
C VAL A 118 6.50 5.72 12.17
N GLY A 119 5.54 5.95 11.26
CA GLY A 119 4.76 7.20 11.20
C GLY A 119 3.65 7.28 12.26
N GLY A 120 3.62 6.35 13.21
CA GLY A 120 2.69 6.36 14.34
C GLY A 120 1.24 6.22 13.90
N GLU A 121 0.38 7.10 14.41
CA GLU A 121 -1.08 7.03 14.21
C GLU A 121 -1.55 7.40 12.79
N THR A 122 -0.64 7.86 11.92
CA THR A 122 -0.99 8.13 10.52
C THR A 122 -1.30 6.84 9.74
N ASP A 123 -0.82 5.69 10.23
CA ASP A 123 -1.17 4.35 9.74
C ASP A 123 -1.15 3.30 10.87
N ILE A 124 -2.21 3.34 11.69
CA ILE A 124 -2.40 2.45 12.85
C ILE A 124 -2.41 0.96 12.48
N PRO A 125 -3.01 0.50 11.38
CA PRO A 125 -3.02 -0.94 11.09
C PRO A 125 -1.70 -1.46 10.48
N HIS A 126 -0.82 -0.60 9.97
CA HIS A 126 0.34 -1.05 9.17
C HIS A 126 1.44 -1.76 9.98
N TRP A 127 1.80 -2.95 9.52
CA TRP A 127 2.97 -3.73 9.94
C TRP A 127 3.73 -4.24 8.71
N SER A 128 5.06 -4.15 8.71
CA SER A 128 5.86 -4.55 7.55
C SER A 128 7.24 -5.09 7.92
N SER A 129 7.98 -5.57 6.93
CA SER A 129 9.36 -6.04 7.12
C SER A 129 10.37 -4.95 7.50
N ASP A 130 10.00 -3.67 7.40
CA ASP A 130 10.91 -2.53 7.65
C ASP A 130 10.25 -1.33 8.34
N GLY A 131 8.95 -1.39 8.64
CA GLY A 131 8.23 -0.33 9.36
C GLY A 131 7.80 0.84 8.49
N HIS A 132 7.94 0.72 7.17
CA HIS A 132 7.53 1.69 6.15
C HIS A 132 6.56 1.07 5.15
#